data_AF-A0AA43ZV09-F1
#
_entry.id   AF-A0AA43ZV09-F1
#
_cell.length_a   1.000
_cell.length_b   1.000
_cell.length_c   1.000
_cell.angle_alpha   90.00
_cell.angle_beta   90.00
_cell.angle_gamma   90.00
#
_symmetry.space_group_name_H-M   'P 1'
#
loop_
_entity.id
_entity.type
_entity.pdbx_description
1 polymer ?
#
loop_
_entity_poly.entity_id
_entity_poly.type
_entity_poly.pdbx_seq_one_letter_code
_entity_poly.pdbx_strand_id
1 'polypeptide(L)' 'MINLEQEYKNSLKNISFIDLFSGIGGFKLALESFGANCIYSIDIDKHASLTYEKKFWI' A
#
# COMPACT_ATOMS: atom_id res chain seq x y z
N MET A 1 -1.84 -12.30 -1.20
CA MET A 1 -0.72 -11.94 -2.09
C MET A 1 0.17 -13.15 -2.27
N ILE A 2 1.00 -13.16 -3.31
CA ILE A 2 2.00 -14.20 -3.53
C ILE A 2 3.24 -13.96 -2.66
N ASN A 3 4.04 -15.01 -2.45
CA ASN A 3 5.37 -14.84 -1.89
C ASN A 3 6.31 -14.36 -3.01
N LEU A 4 7.04 -13.28 -2.75
CA LEU A 4 8.06 -12.78 -3.68
C LEU A 4 9.36 -13.55 -3.52
N GLU A 5 10.00 -13.84 -4.64
CA GLU A 5 11.38 -14.31 -4.65
C GLU A 5 12.31 -13.24 -4.06
N GLN A 6 13.42 -13.68 -3.48
CA GLN A 6 14.31 -12.81 -2.73
C GLN A 6 14.92 -11.69 -3.58
N GLU A 7 15.06 -11.88 -4.90
CA GLU A 7 15.56 -10.86 -5.83
C GLU A 7 14.61 -9.67 -6.01
N TYR A 8 13.29 -9.88 -5.91
CA TYR A 8 12.29 -8.81 -6.00
C TYR A 8 12.01 -8.17 -4.65
N LYS A 9 12.28 -8.90 -3.57
CA LYS A 9 12.09 -8.41 -2.20
C LYS A 9 13.01 -7.22 -1.96
N ASN A 10 12.43 -6.05 -1.67
CA ASN A 10 13.13 -4.76 -1.50
C ASN A 10 13.59 -4.06 -2.80
N SER A 11 13.10 -4.45 -3.98
CA SER A 11 13.44 -3.75 -5.23
C SER A 11 13.03 -2.26 -5.24
N LEU A 12 12.07 -1.87 -4.40
CA LEU A 12 11.62 -0.49 -4.21
C LEU A 12 12.01 0.07 -2.83
N LYS A 13 13.04 -0.47 -2.19
CA LYS A 13 13.49 0.00 -0.87
C LYS A 13 13.86 1.48 -0.91
N ASN A 14 13.50 2.20 0.16
CA ASN A 14 13.69 3.65 0.33
C ASN A 14 12.88 4.51 -0.65
N ILE A 15 12.01 3.93 -1.47
CA ILE A 15 11.03 4.68 -2.25
C ILE A 15 9.83 4.99 -1.36
N SER A 16 9.42 6.25 -1.35
CA SER A 16 8.15 6.66 -0.75
C SER A 16 7.14 6.96 -1.85
N PHE A 17 5.88 6.60 -1.63
CA PHE A 17 4.81 6.85 -2.59
C PHE A 17 3.51 7.29 -1.90
N ILE A 18 2.62 7.82 -2.73
CA ILE A 18 1.27 8.21 -2.35
C ILE A 18 0.29 7.30 -3.12
N ASP A 19 -0.69 6.75 -2.40
CA ASP A 19 -1.74 5.89 -2.93
C ASP A 19 -3.00 6.73 -3.22
N LEU A 20 -3.16 7.17 -4.47
CA LEU A 20 -4.32 7.95 -4.91
C LEU A 20 -5.41 7.00 -5.42
N PHE A 21 -6.68 7.31 -5.13
CA PHE A 21 -7.80 6.41 -5.40
C PHE A 21 -7.59 5.05 -4.71
N SER A 22 -7.20 5.13 -3.44
CA SER A 22 -6.58 4.03 -2.71
C SER A 22 -7.50 2.83 -2.51
N GLY A 23 -8.82 3.01 -2.63
CA GLY A 23 -9.82 1.99 -2.42
C GLY A 23 -9.60 1.31 -1.07
N ILE A 24 -9.36 0.00 -1.10
CA ILE A 24 -9.04 -0.83 0.08
C ILE A 24 -7.53 -1.15 0.25
N GLY A 25 -6.66 -0.52 -0.54
CA GLY A 25 -5.19 -0.60 -0.41
C GLY A 25 -4.51 -1.72 -1.18
N GLY A 26 -5.03 -2.07 -2.35
CA GLY A 26 -4.36 -3.03 -3.24
C GLY A 26 -2.98 -2.55 -3.70
N PHE A 27 -2.88 -1.29 -4.13
CA PHE A 27 -1.62 -0.67 -4.56
C PHE A 27 -0.63 -0.56 -3.41
N LYS A 28 -1.08 -0.12 -2.23
CA LYS A 28 -0.23 -0.11 -1.03
C LYS A 28 0.37 -1.47 -0.74
N LEU A 29 -0.44 -2.51 -0.67
CA LEU A 29 0.02 -3.88 -0.38
C LEU A 29 1.02 -4.38 -1.43
N ALA A 30 0.76 -4.11 -2.71
CA ALA A 30 1.67 -4.50 -3.78
C ALA A 30 3.03 -3.80 -3.61
N LEU A 31 3.07 -2.48 -3.52
CA LEU A 31 4.32 -1.71 -3.46
C LEU A 31 5.09 -1.93 -2.15
N GLU A 32 4.41 -2.06 -1.01
CA GLU A 32 5.04 -2.40 0.26
C GLU A 32 5.65 -3.80 0.24
N SER A 33 5.09 -4.75 -0.54
CA SER A 33 5.71 -6.08 -0.71
C SER A 33 7.08 -6.02 -1.41
N PHE A 34 7.29 -5.01 -2.26
CA PHE A 34 8.59 -4.70 -2.88
C PHE A 34 9.46 -3.76 -2.03
N GLY A 35 9.04 -3.41 -0.81
CA GLY A 35 9.82 -2.62 0.16
C GLY A 35 9.66 -1.10 0.06
N ALA A 36 8.73 -0.59 -0.74
CA ALA A 36 8.38 0.82 -0.74
C ALA A 36 7.60 1.21 0.53
N ASN A 37 7.56 2.51 0.86
CA ASN A 37 6.81 3.04 1.98
C ASN A 37 5.66 3.93 1.51
N CYS A 38 4.43 3.61 1.89
CA CYS A 38 3.28 4.46 1.63
C CYS A 38 3.20 5.59 2.67
N ILE A 39 3.37 6.84 2.25
CA ILE A 39 3.36 8.00 3.15
C ILE A 39 2.04 8.77 3.16
N TYR A 40 1.15 8.49 2.21
CA TYR A 40 -0.19 9.07 2.17
C TYR A 40 -1.11 8.19 1.31
N SER A 41 -2.39 8.14 1.67
CA SER A 41 -3.43 7.44 0.91
C SER A 41 -4.73 8.24 0.96
N ILE A 42 -5.43 8.32 -0.17
CA ILE A 42 -6.71 9.04 -0.25
C ILE A 42 -7.68 8.33 -1.18
N ASP A 43 -8.94 8.27 -0.72
CA ASP A 43 -10.09 7.89 -1.52
C ASP A 43 -11.26 8.86 -1.23
N ILE A 44 -12.14 9.05 -2.21
CA ILE A 44 -13.34 9.87 -2.05
C ILE A 44 -14.49 9.07 -1.41
N ASP A 45 -14.48 7.75 -1.58
CA ASP A 45 -15.49 6.89 -0.99
C ASP A 45 -15.21 6.66 0.50
N LYS A 46 -16.14 7.11 1.33
CA LYS A 46 -16.04 7.02 2.78
C LYS A 46 -15.95 5.57 3.27
N HIS A 47 -16.64 4.63 2.62
CA HIS A 47 -16.62 3.23 3.03
C HIS A 47 -15.27 2.57 2.72
N ALA A 48 -14.68 2.90 1.58
CA ALA A 48 -13.32 2.52 1.21
C ALA A 48 -12.30 3.09 2.20
N SER A 49 -12.37 4.40 2.49
CA SER A 49 -11.47 5.03 3.48
C SER A 49 -11.57 4.40 4.87
N LEU A 50 -12.78 4.15 5.38
CA LEU A 50 -12.98 3.48 6.68
C LEU A 50 -12.41 2.06 6.69
N THR A 51 -12.58 1.33 5.59
CA THR A 51 -12.02 -0.03 5.44
C THR A 51 -10.50 0.01 5.40
N TYR A 52 -9.93 0.99 4.70
CA TYR A 52 -8.49 1.21 4.61
C TYR A 52 -7.89 1.56 5.98
N GLU A 53 -8.46 2.54 6.67
CA GLU A 53 -8.05 2.98 8.01
C GLU A 53 -8.05 1.83 9.01
N LYS A 54 -9.15 1.05 9.06
CA LYS A 54 -9.24 -0.12 9.94
C LYS A 54 -8.16 -1.17 9.68
N LYS A 55 -7.65 -1.27 8.45
CA LYS A 55 -6.65 -2.28 8.06
C LYS A 55 -5.22 -1.82 8.29
N PHE A 56 -4.93 -0.53 8.14
CA PHE A 56 -3.55 -0.01 8.07
C PHE A 56 -3.20 1.01 9.17
N TRP A 57 -4.17 1.54 9.92
CA TRP A 57 -3.94 2.58 10.92
C TRP A 57 -4.42 2.24 12.34
N ILE A 58 -5.23 1.20 12.51
CA ILE A 58 -5.65 0.63 13.81
C ILE A 58 -4.92 -0.70 14.02
#